data_AF-A0A7X4LJW3-F1
#
_entry.id   AF-A0A7X4LJW3-F1
#
_cell.length_a   1.000
_cell.length_b   1.000
_cell.length_c   1.000
_cell.angle_alpha   90.00
_cell.angle_beta   90.00
_cell.angle_gamma   90.00
#
_symmetry.space_group_name_H-M   'P 1'
#
loop_
_entity.id
_entity.type
_entity.pdbx_description
1 polymer ?
#
loop_
_entity_poly.entity_id
_entity_poly.type
_entity_poly.pdbx_seq_one_letter_code
_entity_poly.pdbx_strand_id
1 'polypeptide(L)'
;MNRKGHRITAALTVSVPIVIGIKQHLPWPIIAMSIIGCAWGVTAPDDVEIRYTTESDTEINEDGSKAHVSKTLFDHRGMSHDIALWIALFSFSWWWLFISHFHHGELAWDLAKGALFGATYGALIHLLADLPNGRSIPLFPFGPRVCLHLWKASENEALMGFILFVLSSLLAVRIALGNNDWIRVVTHDVARGLEVAFHYLFPLLITAAQWITQFAADHGLHF
;
A
#
# COMPACT_ATOMS: atom_id res chain seq x y z
N MET A 1 -8.94 -6.31 8.90
CA MET A 1 -10.40 -6.26 8.57
C MET A 1 -10.83 -7.63 8.05
N ASN A 2 -12.10 -8.05 8.13
CA ASN A 2 -12.49 -9.35 7.54
C ASN A 2 -12.59 -9.30 6.00
N ARG A 3 -12.72 -10.47 5.35
CA ARG A 3 -12.84 -10.58 3.87
C ARG A 3 -14.01 -9.76 3.28
N LYS A 4 -15.12 -9.61 4.00
CA LYS A 4 -16.27 -8.81 3.54
C LYS A 4 -15.93 -7.32 3.60
N GLY A 5 -15.30 -6.86 4.67
CA GLY A 5 -14.82 -5.49 4.81
C GLY A 5 -13.80 -5.11 3.73
N HIS A 6 -12.89 -6.01 3.35
CA HIS A 6 -11.97 -5.77 2.22
C HIS A 6 -12.71 -5.56 0.90
N ARG A 7 -13.69 -6.41 0.60
CA ARG A 7 -14.49 -6.28 -0.64
C ARG A 7 -15.27 -4.97 -0.70
N ILE A 8 -15.90 -4.59 0.42
CA ILE A 8 -16.64 -3.33 0.53
C ILE A 8 -15.69 -2.16 0.33
N THR A 9 -14.56 -2.16 1.04
CA THR A 9 -13.55 -1.10 0.94
C THR A 9 -13.04 -0.99 -0.51
N ALA A 10 -12.66 -2.10 -1.13
CA ALA A 10 -12.24 -2.13 -2.54
C ALA A 10 -13.28 -1.55 -3.50
N ALA A 11 -14.55 -1.97 -3.38
CA ALA A 11 -15.61 -1.48 -4.26
C ALA A 11 -15.83 0.04 -4.14
N LEU A 12 -15.58 0.59 -2.96
CA LEU A 12 -15.85 1.99 -2.63
C LEU A 12 -14.65 2.90 -2.96
N THR A 13 -13.42 2.40 -2.85
CA THR A 13 -12.20 3.19 -2.99
C THR A 13 -11.70 3.31 -4.43
N VAL A 14 -12.13 2.42 -5.33
CA VAL A 14 -11.78 2.48 -6.77
C VAL A 14 -12.28 3.75 -7.46
N SER A 15 -13.25 4.46 -6.87
CA SER A 15 -13.73 5.75 -7.36
C SER A 15 -12.62 6.80 -7.48
N VAL A 16 -11.65 6.79 -6.57
CA VAL A 16 -10.54 7.76 -6.55
C VAL A 16 -9.56 7.57 -7.72
N PRO A 17 -8.98 6.38 -7.98
CA PRO A 17 -8.12 6.19 -9.15
C PRO A 17 -8.87 6.41 -10.47
N ILE A 18 -10.19 6.16 -10.55
CA ILE A 18 -11.00 6.52 -11.72
C ILE A 18 -11.00 8.03 -11.94
N VAL A 19 -11.35 8.81 -10.91
CA VAL A 19 -11.44 10.27 -11.03
C VAL A 19 -10.08 10.90 -11.32
N ILE A 20 -9.01 10.42 -10.67
CA ILE A 20 -7.64 10.87 -10.94
C ILE A 20 -7.27 10.56 -12.40
N GLY A 21 -7.51 9.33 -12.85
CA GLY A 21 -7.19 8.91 -14.22
C GLY A 21 -7.91 9.74 -15.28
N ILE A 22 -9.21 10.00 -15.09
CA ILE A 22 -9.99 10.88 -15.99
C ILE A 22 -9.43 12.31 -15.99
N LYS A 23 -9.13 12.86 -14.80
CA LYS A 23 -8.59 14.22 -14.65
C LYS A 23 -7.21 14.42 -15.26
N GLN A 24 -6.38 13.38 -15.23
CA GLN A 24 -5.04 13.38 -15.81
C GLN A 24 -5.03 12.87 -17.26
N HIS A 25 -6.20 12.66 -17.86
CA HIS A 25 -6.35 12.17 -19.23
C HIS A 25 -5.58 10.87 -19.50
N LEU A 26 -5.51 9.98 -18.52
CA LEU A 26 -4.86 8.68 -18.69
C LEU A 26 -5.65 7.81 -19.69
N PRO A 27 -4.97 7.00 -20.53
CA PRO A 27 -5.61 5.98 -21.34
C PRO A 27 -6.46 5.02 -20.49
N TRP A 28 -7.64 4.64 -21.00
CA TRP A 28 -8.56 3.72 -20.33
C TRP A 28 -7.92 2.41 -19.83
N PRO A 29 -6.99 1.76 -20.56
CA PRO A 29 -6.32 0.57 -20.05
C PRO A 29 -5.54 0.81 -18.75
N ILE A 30 -4.89 1.97 -18.60
CA ILE A 30 -4.14 2.34 -17.38
C ILE A 30 -5.11 2.58 -16.22
N ILE A 31 -6.24 3.26 -16.49
CA ILE A 31 -7.30 3.46 -15.49
C ILE A 31 -7.85 2.10 -15.02
N ALA A 32 -8.13 1.19 -15.95
CA ALA A 32 -8.61 -0.15 -15.63
C ALA A 32 -7.61 -0.93 -14.76
N MET A 33 -6.32 -0.86 -15.08
CA MET A 33 -5.28 -1.48 -14.24
C MET A 33 -5.14 -0.81 -12.88
N SER A 34 -5.37 0.50 -12.78
CA SER A 34 -5.41 1.21 -11.49
C SER A 34 -6.59 0.77 -10.62
N ILE A 35 -7.74 0.47 -11.22
CA ILE A 35 -8.90 -0.09 -10.51
C ILE A 35 -8.59 -1.50 -9.99
N ILE A 36 -8.07 -2.38 -10.85
CA ILE A 36 -7.70 -3.76 -10.49
C ILE A 36 -6.64 -3.75 -9.39
N GLY A 37 -5.60 -2.93 -9.59
CA GLY A 37 -4.55 -2.70 -8.62
C GLY A 37 -5.12 -2.25 -7.29
N CYS A 38 -6.03 -1.25 -7.26
CA CYS A 38 -6.65 -0.77 -6.03
C CYS A 38 -7.45 -1.85 -5.31
N ALA A 39 -8.27 -2.61 -6.03
CA ALA A 39 -9.05 -3.69 -5.44
C ALA A 39 -8.16 -4.76 -4.78
N TRP A 40 -7.03 -5.10 -5.42
CA TRP A 40 -6.03 -6.01 -4.86
C TRP A 40 -5.21 -5.38 -3.72
N GLY A 41 -4.87 -4.10 -3.85
CA GLY A 41 -4.11 -3.33 -2.86
C GLY A 41 -4.78 -3.27 -1.50
N VAL A 42 -6.12 -3.24 -1.46
CA VAL A 42 -6.90 -3.28 -0.22
C VAL A 42 -6.67 -4.56 0.59
N THR A 43 -6.18 -5.65 -0.01
CA THR A 43 -5.77 -6.87 0.72
C THR A 43 -4.27 -7.05 0.82
N ALA A 44 -3.48 -6.25 0.10
CA ALA A 44 -2.03 -6.44 -0.01
C ALA A 44 -1.29 -6.46 1.35
N PRO A 45 -1.61 -5.59 2.34
CA PRO A 45 -0.98 -5.69 3.68
C PRO A 45 -1.19 -7.03 4.38
N ASP A 46 -2.33 -7.70 4.15
CA ASP A 46 -2.61 -9.03 4.72
C ASP A 46 -1.99 -10.16 3.88
N ASP A 47 -1.98 -10.00 2.55
CA ASP A 47 -1.50 -11.01 1.62
C ASP A 47 0.04 -11.16 1.64
N VAL A 48 0.76 -10.08 1.97
CA VAL A 48 2.23 -10.10 2.12
C VAL A 48 2.69 -10.61 3.48
N GLU A 49 1.77 -11.02 4.35
CA GLU A 49 2.12 -11.69 5.60
C GLU A 49 2.67 -13.09 5.32
N ILE A 50 3.93 -13.32 5.71
CA ILE A 50 4.55 -14.64 5.57
C ILE A 50 3.89 -15.58 6.58
N ARG A 51 3.18 -16.59 6.05
CA ARG A 51 2.50 -17.62 6.83
C ARG A 51 3.30 -18.91 6.82
N TYR A 52 3.40 -19.56 7.97
CA TYR A 52 3.99 -20.88 8.12
C TYR A 52 3.04 -21.80 8.87
N THR A 53 3.14 -23.09 8.57
CA THR A 53 2.36 -24.14 9.23
C THR A 53 3.35 -25.19 9.71
N THR A 54 3.39 -25.42 11.02
CA THR A 54 4.23 -26.44 11.63
C THR A 54 3.43 -27.72 11.83
N GLU A 55 4.03 -28.91 11.69
CA GLU A 55 3.33 -30.20 11.90
C GLU A 55 2.74 -30.33 13.32
N SER A 56 3.35 -29.66 14.31
CA SER A 56 2.87 -29.61 15.70
C SER A 56 1.69 -28.67 15.92
N ASP A 57 1.36 -27.81 14.96
CA ASP A 57 0.28 -26.81 15.06
C ASP A 57 -1.02 -27.38 14.51
N THR A 58 -1.45 -28.51 15.10
CA THR A 58 -2.78 -29.09 14.84
C THR A 58 -3.70 -28.77 16.00
N GLU A 59 -4.72 -27.94 15.77
CA GLU A 59 -5.83 -27.81 16.70
C GLU A 59 -6.83 -28.93 16.46
N ILE A 60 -7.37 -29.48 17.53
CA ILE A 60 -8.48 -30.42 17.49
C ILE A 60 -9.74 -29.58 17.65
N ASN A 61 -10.55 -29.50 16.61
CA ASN A 61 -11.85 -28.83 16.64
C ASN A 61 -12.80 -29.57 17.60
N GLU A 62 -13.90 -28.91 18.00
CA GLU A 62 -14.92 -29.51 18.88
C GLU A 62 -15.55 -30.79 18.30
N ASP A 63 -15.48 -30.99 16.97
CA ASP A 63 -15.95 -32.18 16.25
C ASP A 63 -14.89 -33.31 16.15
N GLY A 64 -13.70 -33.12 16.72
CA GLY A 64 -12.58 -34.05 16.67
C GLY A 64 -11.75 -33.97 15.38
N SER A 65 -12.08 -33.09 14.44
CA SER A 65 -11.29 -32.88 13.23
C SER A 65 -9.99 -32.13 13.53
N LYS A 66 -8.92 -32.51 12.83
CA LYS A 66 -7.61 -31.85 12.93
C LYS A 66 -7.56 -30.68 11.96
N ALA A 67 -7.50 -29.47 12.49
CA ALA A 67 -7.26 -28.26 11.71
C ALA A 67 -5.79 -27.85 11.85
N HIS A 68 -5.12 -27.62 10.71
CA HIS A 68 -3.79 -27.01 10.74
C HIS A 68 -3.93 -25.51 11.00
N VAL A 69 -3.34 -25.06 12.11
CA VAL A 69 -3.32 -23.63 12.46
C VAL A 69 -2.13 -23.00 11.74
N SER A 70 -2.43 -22.12 10.78
CA SER A 70 -1.41 -21.32 10.10
C SER A 70 -1.03 -20.12 10.97
N LYS A 71 0.25 -20.02 11.35
CA LYS A 71 0.81 -18.88 12.10
C LYS A 71 1.50 -17.92 11.14
N THR A 72 1.65 -16.67 11.52
CA THR A 72 2.41 -15.67 10.76
C THR A 72 3.82 -15.55 11.33
N LEU A 73 4.84 -15.46 10.47
CA LEU A 73 6.26 -15.33 10.86
C LEU A 73 6.51 -14.05 11.66
N PHE A 74 5.80 -12.98 11.28
CA PHE A 74 5.71 -11.74 12.04
C PHE A 74 4.27 -11.56 12.53
N ASP A 75 4.09 -10.82 13.62
CA ASP A 75 2.75 -10.50 14.11
C ASP A 75 1.89 -9.87 13.01
N HIS A 76 0.63 -10.30 12.92
CA HIS A 76 -0.36 -9.60 12.08
C HIS A 76 -0.37 -8.12 12.46
N ARG A 77 -0.34 -7.23 11.46
CA ARG A 77 -0.11 -5.78 11.64
C ARG A 77 1.30 -5.42 12.11
N GLY A 78 2.27 -6.25 11.76
CA GLY A 78 3.70 -5.98 11.90
C GLY A 78 4.25 -5.31 10.65
N MET A 79 5.29 -5.91 10.08
CA MET A 79 6.06 -5.34 8.95
C MET A 79 5.22 -5.05 7.70
N SER A 80 4.18 -5.83 7.43
CA SER A 80 3.32 -5.64 6.27
C SER A 80 2.36 -4.44 6.37
N HIS A 81 2.14 -3.93 7.58
CA HIS A 81 1.24 -2.80 7.85
C HIS A 81 2.00 -1.50 8.18
N ASP A 82 3.20 -1.40 7.63
CA ASP A 82 4.08 -0.26 7.82
C ASP A 82 3.60 0.99 7.06
N ILE A 83 3.16 2.01 7.80
CA ILE A 83 2.59 3.22 7.20
C ILE A 83 3.63 3.93 6.32
N ALA A 84 4.87 4.11 6.78
CA ALA A 84 5.90 4.82 6.03
C ALA A 84 6.25 4.12 4.72
N LEU A 85 6.35 2.78 4.73
CA LEU A 85 6.60 1.99 3.54
C LEU A 85 5.50 2.20 2.49
N TRP A 86 4.23 2.08 2.89
CA TRP A 86 3.13 2.23 1.95
C TRP A 86 2.98 3.67 1.44
N ILE A 87 3.28 4.68 2.26
CA ILE A 87 3.36 6.08 1.82
C ILE A 87 4.50 6.26 0.81
N ALA A 88 5.67 5.68 1.07
CA ALA A 88 6.81 5.76 0.17
C ALA A 88 6.52 5.08 -1.18
N LEU A 89 5.92 3.88 -1.15
CA LEU A 89 5.53 3.13 -2.35
C LEU A 89 4.45 3.88 -3.15
N PHE A 90 3.46 4.50 -2.48
CA PHE A 90 2.46 5.33 -3.14
C PHE A 90 3.06 6.60 -3.75
N SER A 91 3.96 7.26 -3.03
CA SER A 91 4.65 8.46 -3.54
C SER A 91 5.49 8.12 -4.77
N PHE A 92 6.20 6.99 -4.73
CA PHE A 92 6.95 6.47 -5.86
C PHE A 92 6.04 6.11 -7.05
N SER A 93 4.94 5.40 -6.81
CA SER A 93 4.01 5.01 -7.87
C SER A 93 3.32 6.22 -8.51
N TRP A 94 3.00 7.24 -7.72
CA TRP A 94 2.50 8.54 -8.19
C TRP A 94 3.52 9.21 -9.11
N TRP A 95 4.77 9.32 -8.67
CA TRP A 95 5.85 9.89 -9.47
C TRP A 95 6.06 9.12 -10.77
N TRP A 96 6.08 7.79 -10.69
CA TRP A 96 6.30 6.94 -11.86
C TRP A 96 5.16 7.06 -12.88
N LEU A 97 3.91 7.15 -12.42
CA LEU A 97 2.74 7.26 -13.29
C LEU A 97 2.57 8.66 -13.92
N PHE A 98 2.83 9.74 -13.17
CA PHE A 98 2.44 11.10 -13.60
C PHE A 98 3.60 12.03 -13.97
N ILE A 99 4.81 11.79 -13.46
CA ILE A 99 5.94 12.71 -13.61
C ILE A 99 7.04 12.11 -14.47
N SER A 100 7.31 10.83 -14.26
CA SER A 100 8.44 10.19 -14.88
C SER A 100 8.25 10.14 -16.39
N HIS A 101 9.22 10.67 -17.13
CA HIS A 101 9.28 10.52 -18.59
C HIS A 101 9.85 9.14 -18.99
N PHE A 102 10.01 8.24 -18.01
CA PHE A 102 10.58 6.92 -18.20
C PHE A 102 9.63 6.08 -19.06
N HIS A 103 10.09 5.85 -20.30
CA HIS A 103 9.52 4.95 -21.30
C HIS A 103 7.99 4.97 -21.37
N HIS A 104 7.43 6.03 -21.95
CA HIS A 104 6.14 5.92 -22.63
C HIS A 104 6.40 5.23 -23.97
N GLY A 105 5.85 4.04 -24.18
CA GLY A 105 6.02 3.35 -25.46
C GLY A 105 5.73 1.86 -25.42
N GLU A 106 5.94 1.21 -24.27
CA GLU A 106 5.57 -0.19 -24.07
C GLU A 106 4.31 -0.26 -23.18
N LEU A 107 3.21 -0.73 -23.79
CA LEU A 107 1.92 -0.88 -23.10
C LEU A 107 2.06 -1.61 -21.76
N ALA A 108 2.90 -2.65 -21.69
CA ALA A 108 3.12 -3.42 -20.47
C ALA A 108 3.60 -2.55 -19.28
N TRP A 109 4.53 -1.63 -19.51
CA TRP A 109 5.05 -0.74 -18.47
C TRP A 109 4.00 0.28 -18.03
N ASP A 110 3.22 0.81 -18.96
CA ASP A 110 2.15 1.77 -18.64
C ASP A 110 1.01 1.09 -17.86
N LEU A 111 0.68 -0.16 -18.17
CA LEU A 111 -0.25 -0.97 -17.39
C LEU A 111 0.31 -1.27 -15.98
N ALA A 112 1.61 -1.56 -15.86
CA ALA A 112 2.27 -1.80 -14.58
C ALA A 112 2.28 -0.55 -13.69
N LYS A 113 2.52 0.63 -14.25
CA LYS A 113 2.42 1.92 -13.54
C LYS A 113 1.02 2.11 -12.95
N GLY A 114 -0.02 1.90 -13.76
CA GLY A 114 -1.41 1.97 -13.30
C GLY A 114 -1.70 0.96 -12.18
N ALA A 115 -1.30 -0.30 -12.37
CA ALA A 115 -1.50 -1.35 -11.37
C ALA A 115 -0.81 -1.03 -10.04
N LEU A 116 0.45 -0.58 -10.06
CA LEU A 116 1.21 -0.22 -8.86
C LEU A 116 0.58 0.99 -8.15
N PHE A 117 0.19 2.01 -8.90
CA PHE A 117 -0.51 3.18 -8.37
C PHE A 117 -1.80 2.78 -7.65
N GLY A 118 -2.63 1.98 -8.32
CA GLY A 118 -3.83 1.41 -7.73
C GLY A 118 -3.52 0.62 -6.44
N ALA A 119 -2.60 -0.33 -6.51
CA ALA A 119 -2.28 -1.23 -5.39
C ALA A 119 -1.78 -0.49 -4.16
N THR A 120 -0.87 0.47 -4.35
CA THR A 120 -0.33 1.26 -3.24
C THR A 120 -1.39 2.20 -2.63
N TYR A 121 -2.28 2.77 -3.45
CA TYR A 121 -3.44 3.52 -2.96
C TYR A 121 -4.40 2.62 -2.15
N GLY A 122 -4.74 1.44 -2.67
CA GLY A 122 -5.60 0.48 -1.99
C GLY A 122 -5.04 0.06 -0.63
N ALA A 123 -3.73 -0.20 -0.56
CA ALA A 123 -3.05 -0.54 0.68
C ALA A 123 -3.08 0.60 1.70
N LEU A 124 -2.88 1.85 1.27
CA LEU A 124 -3.05 3.01 2.16
C LEU A 124 -4.46 3.11 2.73
N ILE A 125 -5.49 2.85 1.91
CA ILE A 125 -6.87 2.84 2.43
C ILE A 125 -7.09 1.69 3.42
N HIS A 126 -6.50 0.51 3.18
CA HIS A 126 -6.51 -0.56 4.17
C HIS A 126 -5.91 -0.09 5.50
N LEU A 127 -4.74 0.56 5.50
CA LEU A 127 -4.12 1.05 6.73
C LEU A 127 -4.98 2.11 7.43
N LEU A 128 -5.59 3.02 6.67
CA LEU A 128 -6.53 3.99 7.20
C LEU A 128 -7.76 3.33 7.82
N ALA A 129 -8.24 2.22 7.24
CA ALA A 129 -9.28 1.37 7.80
C ALA A 129 -8.84 0.68 9.10
N ASP A 130 -7.53 0.49 9.27
CA ASP A 130 -6.99 -0.17 10.45
C ASP A 130 -6.68 0.77 11.61
N LEU A 131 -6.53 2.07 11.37
CA LEU A 131 -6.29 3.08 12.42
C LEU A 131 -7.37 3.14 13.51
N PRO A 132 -8.68 3.03 13.22
CA PRO A 132 -9.71 3.00 14.26
C PRO A 132 -9.66 1.76 15.16
N ASN A 133 -9.09 0.65 14.68
CA ASN A 133 -9.08 -0.60 15.42
C ASN A 133 -8.25 -0.53 16.72
N GLY A 134 -8.56 -1.41 17.67
CA GLY A 134 -7.86 -1.47 18.96
C GLY A 134 -6.42 -2.00 18.90
N ARG A 135 -6.01 -2.60 17.78
CA ARG A 135 -4.62 -3.05 17.56
C ARG A 135 -3.88 -2.00 16.73
N SER A 136 -2.75 -1.54 17.27
CA SER A 136 -1.88 -0.55 16.62
C SER A 136 -1.14 -1.10 15.41
N ILE A 137 -0.90 -0.23 14.42
CA ILE A 137 -0.07 -0.49 13.23
C ILE A 137 1.22 0.34 13.32
N PRO A 138 2.37 -0.15 12.83
CA PRO A 138 3.64 0.56 12.91
C PRO A 138 3.72 1.75 11.95
N LEU A 139 4.35 2.85 12.40
CA LEU A 139 4.71 3.97 11.53
C LEU A 139 5.96 3.66 10.69
N PHE A 140 6.92 2.92 11.25
CA PHE A 140 8.15 2.46 10.61
C PHE A 140 8.46 1.02 11.03
N PRO A 141 9.33 0.29 10.30
CA PRO A 141 9.60 -1.09 10.64
C PRO A 141 10.28 -1.12 12.01
N PHE A 142 9.67 -1.81 12.97
CA PHE A 142 10.11 -1.85 14.38
C PHE A 142 10.03 -0.50 15.14
N GLY A 143 9.30 0.47 14.60
CA GLY A 143 9.18 1.82 15.14
C GLY A 143 7.93 2.06 16.01
N PRO A 144 7.60 3.35 16.28
CA PRO A 144 6.41 3.72 17.03
C PRO A 144 5.15 3.20 16.32
N ARG A 145 4.17 2.77 17.10
CA ARG A 145 2.90 2.23 16.60
C ARG A 145 1.77 3.20 16.90
N VAL A 146 0.79 3.25 16.02
CA VAL A 146 -0.36 4.16 16.13
C VAL A 146 -1.68 3.39 16.04
N CYS A 147 -2.65 3.81 16.84
CA CYS A 147 -4.07 3.48 16.70
C CYS A 147 -4.87 4.61 17.36
N LEU A 148 -6.05 4.87 16.83
CA LEU A 148 -6.94 5.90 17.34
C LEU A 148 -7.85 5.39 18.46
N HIS A 149 -7.85 4.07 18.71
CA HIS A 149 -8.76 3.39 19.66
C HIS A 149 -10.22 3.82 19.46
N LEU A 150 -10.61 4.01 18.20
CA LEU A 150 -11.92 4.50 17.87
C LEU A 150 -12.88 3.32 17.80
N TRP A 151 -13.67 3.21 18.88
CA TRP A 151 -14.88 2.41 18.94
C TRP A 151 -14.54 0.92 18.94
N LYS A 152 -15.50 0.05 19.25
CA LYS A 152 -15.35 -1.38 19.02
C LYS A 152 -15.40 -1.66 17.50
N ALA A 153 -14.41 -1.16 16.75
CA ALA A 153 -14.41 -1.13 15.30
C ALA A 153 -14.53 -2.54 14.66
N SER A 154 -14.07 -3.57 15.37
CA SER A 154 -14.30 -4.97 15.00
C SER A 154 -15.79 -5.37 14.99
N GLU A 155 -16.65 -4.72 15.79
CA GLU A 155 -18.09 -4.94 15.83
C GLU A 155 -18.84 -4.08 14.78
N ASN A 156 -18.20 -3.05 14.20
CA ASN A 156 -18.84 -2.06 13.32
C ASN A 156 -18.11 -1.87 11.97
N GLU A 157 -17.56 -2.94 11.39
CA GLU A 157 -16.80 -2.88 10.13
C GLU A 157 -17.58 -2.24 8.97
N ALA A 158 -18.90 -2.43 8.90
CA ALA A 158 -19.75 -1.83 7.87
C ALA A 158 -19.77 -0.30 7.96
N LEU A 159 -19.84 0.24 9.18
CA LEU A 159 -19.77 1.68 9.42
C LEU A 159 -18.39 2.24 9.04
N MET A 160 -17.33 1.49 9.34
CA MET A 160 -15.96 1.89 8.98
C MET A 160 -15.76 1.90 7.45
N GLY A 161 -16.22 0.86 6.76
CA GLY A 161 -16.24 0.82 5.30
C GLY A 161 -17.04 1.98 4.70
N PHE A 162 -18.18 2.33 5.31
CA PHE A 162 -18.99 3.48 4.90
C PHE A 162 -18.27 4.83 5.13
N ILE A 163 -17.61 5.03 6.26
CA ILE A 163 -16.83 6.25 6.53
C ILE A 163 -15.70 6.39 5.50
N LEU A 164 -14.95 5.31 5.24
CA LEU A 164 -13.87 5.33 4.24
C LEU A 164 -14.39 5.60 2.85
N PHE A 165 -15.56 5.09 2.50
CA PHE A 165 -16.23 5.42 1.25
C PHE A 165 -16.59 6.90 1.16
N VAL A 166 -17.20 7.47 2.20
CA VAL A 166 -17.55 8.88 2.24
C VAL A 166 -16.29 9.73 2.09
N LEU A 167 -15.24 9.43 2.85
CA LEU A 167 -13.96 10.15 2.75
C LEU A 167 -13.32 10.00 1.37
N SER A 168 -13.29 8.80 0.81
CA SER A 168 -12.76 8.55 -0.54
C SER A 168 -13.58 9.26 -1.62
N SER A 169 -14.90 9.26 -1.50
CA SER A 169 -15.82 9.94 -2.43
C SER A 169 -15.70 11.45 -2.32
N LEU A 170 -15.58 12.00 -1.11
CA LEU A 170 -15.34 13.42 -0.90
C LEU A 170 -13.97 13.84 -1.47
N LEU A 171 -12.94 13.01 -1.29
CA LEU A 171 -11.64 13.21 -1.92
C LEU A 171 -11.74 13.18 -3.45
N ALA A 172 -12.44 12.19 -4.00
CA ALA A 172 -12.70 12.09 -5.44
C ALA A 172 -13.44 13.33 -5.97
N VAL A 173 -14.52 13.75 -5.31
CA VAL A 173 -15.28 14.97 -5.66
C VAL A 173 -14.39 16.21 -5.55
N ARG A 174 -13.57 16.31 -4.51
CA ARG A 174 -12.63 17.42 -4.35
C ARG A 174 -11.59 17.46 -5.48
N ILE A 175 -11.08 16.31 -5.90
CA ILE A 175 -10.20 16.19 -7.08
C ILE A 175 -10.96 16.55 -8.37
N ALA A 176 -12.22 16.13 -8.49
CA ALA A 176 -13.06 16.41 -9.65
C ALA A 176 -13.41 17.90 -9.80
N LEU A 177 -13.69 18.59 -8.69
CA LEU A 177 -14.14 19.99 -8.66
C LEU A 177 -13.00 20.99 -8.47
N GLY A 178 -11.86 20.57 -7.92
CA GLY A 178 -10.72 21.44 -7.67
C GLY A 178 -10.05 21.91 -8.96
N ASN A 179 -9.55 23.14 -8.96
CA ASN A 179 -8.53 23.54 -9.93
C ASN A 179 -7.32 22.62 -9.75
N ASN A 180 -6.77 22.16 -10.87
CA ASN A 180 -5.64 21.23 -10.90
C ASN A 180 -4.37 21.80 -10.25
N ASP A 181 -4.37 23.07 -9.82
CA ASP A 181 -3.23 23.77 -9.25
C ASP A 181 -2.67 23.06 -8.02
N TRP A 182 -3.51 22.58 -7.09
CA TRP A 182 -3.00 21.89 -5.90
C TRP A 182 -2.43 20.50 -6.24
N ILE A 183 -3.07 19.77 -7.18
CA ILE A 183 -2.54 18.48 -7.65
C ILE A 183 -1.20 18.72 -8.34
N ARG A 184 -1.10 19.77 -9.16
CA ARG A 184 0.15 20.18 -9.81
C ARG A 184 1.22 20.56 -8.80
N VAL A 185 0.89 21.34 -7.77
CA VAL A 185 1.84 21.73 -6.71
C VAL A 185 2.31 20.51 -5.92
N VAL A 186 1.39 19.66 -5.46
CA VAL A 186 1.76 18.43 -4.75
C VAL A 186 2.58 17.50 -5.64
N THR A 187 2.18 17.33 -6.91
CA THR A 187 2.90 16.52 -7.89
C THR A 187 4.29 17.09 -8.13
N HIS A 188 4.43 18.41 -8.30
CA HIS A 188 5.71 19.08 -8.52
C HIS A 188 6.63 18.98 -7.30
N ASP A 189 6.11 19.19 -6.09
CA ASP A 189 6.93 19.18 -4.88
C ASP A 189 7.33 17.76 -4.46
N VAL A 190 6.41 16.79 -4.60
CA VAL A 190 6.72 15.36 -4.43
C VAL A 190 7.72 14.91 -5.50
N ALA A 191 7.55 15.34 -6.76
CA ALA A 191 8.49 15.05 -7.83
C ALA A 191 9.89 15.55 -7.50
N ARG A 192 10.00 16.80 -7.07
CA ARG A 192 11.28 17.42 -6.74
C ARG A 192 11.93 16.73 -5.54
N GLY A 193 11.15 16.39 -4.52
CA GLY A 193 11.64 15.65 -3.36
C GLY A 193 12.15 14.26 -3.74
N LEU A 194 11.40 13.53 -4.57
CA LEU A 194 11.81 12.21 -5.05
C LEU A 194 12.97 12.28 -6.05
N GLU A 195 13.04 13.29 -6.90
CA GLU A 195 14.14 13.50 -7.83
C GLU A 195 15.45 13.78 -7.08
N VAL A 196 15.39 14.60 -6.03
CA VAL A 196 16.51 14.83 -5.10
C VAL A 196 16.86 13.52 -4.38
N ALA A 197 15.89 12.77 -3.86
CA ALA A 197 16.17 11.48 -3.24
C ALA A 197 16.80 10.50 -4.23
N PHE A 198 16.30 10.39 -5.46
CA PHE A 198 16.86 9.50 -6.47
C PHE A 198 18.25 9.95 -6.94
N HIS A 199 18.49 11.24 -7.13
CA HIS A 199 19.80 11.71 -7.59
C HIS A 199 20.87 11.67 -6.50
N TYR A 200 20.50 11.89 -5.23
CA TYR A 200 21.47 12.01 -4.14
C TYR A 200 21.49 10.79 -3.21
N LEU A 201 20.34 10.27 -2.79
CA LEU A 201 20.28 9.11 -1.89
C LEU A 201 20.50 7.78 -2.62
N PHE A 202 19.99 7.62 -3.85
CA PHE A 202 20.12 6.33 -4.54
C PHE A 202 21.57 5.94 -4.86
N PRO A 203 22.45 6.85 -5.34
CA PRO A 203 23.87 6.54 -5.49
C PRO A 203 24.55 6.23 -4.16
N LEU A 204 24.19 6.95 -3.08
CA LEU A 204 24.71 6.67 -1.73
C LEU A 204 24.32 5.27 -1.25
N LEU A 205 23.07 4.84 -1.48
CA LEU A 205 22.61 3.49 -1.13
C LEU A 205 23.31 2.42 -1.96
N ILE A 206 23.54 2.66 -3.26
CA ILE A 206 24.33 1.76 -4.11
C ILE A 206 25.77 1.67 -3.60
N THR A 207 26.42 2.80 -3.31
CA THR A 207 27.78 2.83 -2.78
C THR A 207 27.87 2.15 -1.41
N ALA A 208 26.89 2.35 -0.53
CA ALA A 208 26.83 1.67 0.76
C ALA A 208 26.64 0.16 0.59
N ALA A 209 25.75 -0.28 -0.30
CA ALA A 209 25.56 -1.70 -0.59
C ALA A 209 26.83 -2.33 -1.19
N GLN A 210 27.49 -1.65 -2.12
CA GLN A 210 28.78 -2.09 -2.67
C GLN A 210 29.86 -2.18 -1.60
N TRP A 211 29.93 -1.18 -0.71
CA TRP A 211 30.88 -1.18 0.40
C TRP A 211 30.60 -2.31 1.40
N ILE A 212 29.34 -2.57 1.76
CA ILE A 212 28.96 -3.69 2.63
C ILE A 212 29.36 -5.02 1.99
N THR A 213 29.06 -5.20 0.70
CA THR A 213 29.44 -6.41 -0.04
C THR A 213 30.96 -6.59 -0.10
N GLN A 214 31.72 -5.51 -0.32
CA GLN A 214 33.18 -5.55 -0.32
C GLN A 214 33.74 -5.87 1.08
N PHE A 215 33.25 -5.20 2.11
CA PHE A 215 33.64 -5.44 3.50
C PHE A 215 33.39 -6.89 3.91
N ALA A 216 32.23 -7.43 3.54
CA ALA A 216 31.88 -8.82 3.76
C ALA A 216 32.89 -9.78 3.11
N ALA A 217 33.22 -9.54 1.84
CA ALA A 217 34.19 -10.32 1.10
C ALA A 217 35.58 -10.26 1.75
N ASP A 218 36.03 -9.08 2.18
CA ASP A 218 37.33 -8.87 2.81
C ASP A 218 37.47 -9.58 4.16
N HIS A 219 36.34 -9.90 4.83
CA HIS A 219 36.31 -10.57 6.14
C HIS A 219 35.81 -12.02 6.07
N GLY A 220 35.65 -12.60 4.87
CA GLY A 220 35.19 -13.97 4.70
C GLY A 220 33.74 -14.22 5.17
N LEU A 221 32.91 -13.18 5.20
CA LEU A 221 31.49 -13.28 5.51
C LEU A 221 30.72 -13.63 4.22
N HIS A 222 30.03 -14.77 4.23
CA HIS A 222 29.18 -15.20 3.13
C HIS A 222 27.72 -14.88 3.46
N PHE A 223 27.11 -13.99 2.67
CA PHE A 223 25.69 -13.65 2.70
C PHE A 223 24.93 -14.39 1.59
#